data_AF-A0AAV8EZA1-F1
#
_entry.id   AF-A0AAV8EZA1-F1
#
_cell.length_a   1.000
_cell.length_b   1.000
_cell.length_c   1.000
_cell.angle_alpha   90.00
_cell.angle_beta   90.00
_cell.angle_gamma   90.00
#
_symmetry.space_group_name_H-M   'P 1'
#
loop_
_entity.id
_entity.type
_entity.pdbx_description
1 polymer ?
#
loop_
_entity_poly.entity_id
_entity_poly.type
_entity_poly.pdbx_seq_one_letter_code
_entity_poly.pdbx_strand_id
1 'polypeptide(L)'
;MGLRFDDKTSHLLRPQHPTDFLYRVIRAENPDLVVFTGDNIYGKDTTDPVKSMNMAFDPVVALKLPFAAVLGNHDQESSLSREDVMRHITTMPYSLSRLNPDDGSEIDGYGNYNIEISGPEGSPLVNKSVLNLYFLDSGDYSTVQSINGYSWIKLSQQVWFQKTSSQLQLHIILHFFFVPMLL
;
A
#
# COMPACT_ATOMS: atom_id res chain seq x y z
N MET A 1 -32.52 -4.91 8.84
CA MET A 1 -33.22 -3.97 7.93
C MET A 1 -32.35 -3.84 6.70
N GLY A 2 -32.70 -4.51 5.60
CA GLY A 2 -31.85 -4.61 4.42
C GLY A 2 -31.90 -3.32 3.59
N LEU A 3 -30.73 -2.81 3.20
CA LEU A 3 -30.61 -1.71 2.26
C LEU A 3 -31.06 -2.21 0.88
N ARG A 4 -32.26 -1.80 0.45
CA ARG A 4 -32.68 -1.88 -0.95
C ARG A 4 -32.15 -0.64 -1.66
N PHE A 5 -31.22 -0.84 -2.59
CA PHE A 5 -30.80 0.21 -3.50
C PHE A 5 -31.84 0.33 -4.62
N ASP A 6 -32.50 1.49 -4.69
CA ASP A 6 -33.46 1.81 -5.75
C ASP A 6 -32.68 2.28 -6.98
N ASP A 7 -32.87 1.60 -8.11
CA ASP A 7 -32.05 1.69 -9.33
C ASP A 7 -32.15 3.06 -10.05
N LYS A 8 -33.10 3.91 -9.65
CA LYS A 8 -33.40 5.18 -10.34
C LYS A 8 -32.53 6.37 -9.90
N THR A 9 -31.71 6.24 -8.87
CA THR A 9 -30.76 7.29 -8.43
C THR A 9 -29.29 6.89 -8.59
N SER A 10 -29.02 5.72 -9.17
CA SER A 10 -27.68 5.11 -9.26
C SER A 10 -26.65 5.97 -10.03
N HIS A 11 -27.11 6.81 -10.96
CA HIS A 11 -26.26 7.69 -11.75
C HIS A 11 -25.88 9.00 -11.03
N LEU A 12 -26.69 9.46 -10.07
CA LEU A 12 -26.39 10.65 -9.24
C LEU A 12 -25.44 10.34 -8.08
N LEU A 13 -25.26 9.06 -7.75
CA LEU A 13 -24.35 8.60 -6.70
C LEU A 13 -23.01 8.10 -7.25
N ARG A 14 -22.82 8.03 -8.58
CA ARG A 14 -21.52 7.69 -9.16
C ARG A 14 -20.53 8.82 -8.88
N PRO A 15 -19.45 8.56 -8.12
CA PRO A 15 -18.41 9.55 -7.94
C PRO A 15 -17.81 9.89 -9.31
N GLN A 16 -17.79 11.18 -9.66
CA GLN A 16 -17.24 11.62 -10.95
C GLN A 16 -15.71 11.51 -10.96
N HIS A 17 -15.10 11.48 -9.78
CA HIS A 17 -13.68 11.20 -9.56
C HIS A 17 -13.48 10.07 -8.54
N PRO A 18 -12.56 9.12 -8.76
CA PRO A 18 -12.27 8.03 -7.82
C PRO A 18 -12.00 8.51 -6.38
N THR A 19 -11.46 9.71 -6.21
CA THR A 19 -11.22 10.32 -4.89
C THR A 19 -12.51 10.61 -4.12
N ASP A 20 -13.59 11.00 -4.78
CA ASP A 20 -14.91 11.20 -4.14
C ASP A 20 -15.45 9.88 -3.57
N PHE A 21 -15.14 8.76 -4.22
CA PHE A 21 -15.50 7.44 -3.71
C PHE A 21 -14.74 7.14 -2.41
N LEU A 22 -13.41 7.33 -2.41
CA LEU A 22 -12.58 7.16 -1.22
C LEU A 22 -13.08 8.03 -0.07
N TYR A 23 -13.37 9.31 -0.31
CA TYR A 23 -13.92 10.20 0.71
C TYR A 23 -15.20 9.65 1.36
N ARG A 24 -16.11 9.08 0.56
CA ARG A 24 -17.35 8.51 1.07
C ARG A 24 -17.11 7.25 1.89
N VAL A 25 -16.29 6.33 1.39
CA VAL A 25 -15.99 5.07 2.07
C VAL A 25 -15.26 5.35 3.38
N ILE A 26 -14.24 6.20 3.37
CA ILE A 26 -13.49 6.55 4.58
C ILE A 26 -14.42 7.16 5.65
N ARG A 27 -15.32 8.07 5.27
CA ARG A 27 -16.27 8.66 6.22
C ARG A 27 -17.31 7.66 6.74
N ALA A 28 -17.71 6.70 5.92
CA ALA A 28 -18.69 5.70 6.30
C ALA A 28 -18.11 4.62 7.22
N GLU A 29 -16.91 4.15 6.91
CA GLU A 29 -16.23 3.07 7.65
C GLU A 29 -15.41 3.58 8.84
N ASN A 30 -15.05 4.86 8.85
CA ASN A 30 -14.23 5.51 9.88
C ASN A 30 -12.99 4.67 10.28
N PRO A 31 -12.09 4.37 9.32
CA PRO A 31 -10.97 3.45 9.55
C PRO A 31 -9.84 4.12 10.36
N ASP A 32 -9.12 3.31 11.14
CA ASP A 32 -7.89 3.74 11.84
C ASP A 32 -6.66 3.76 10.92
N LEU A 33 -6.70 3.02 9.80
CA LEU A 33 -5.62 2.89 8.82
C LEU A 33 -6.21 2.64 7.42
N VAL A 34 -5.67 3.31 6.40
CA VAL A 34 -5.96 3.02 4.99
C VAL A 34 -4.72 2.40 4.32
N VAL A 35 -4.91 1.28 3.61
CA VAL A 35 -3.84 0.62 2.86
C VAL A 35 -4.12 0.68 1.37
N PHE A 36 -3.19 1.23 0.61
CA PHE A 36 -3.18 1.23 -0.85
C PHE A 36 -2.31 0.08 -1.36
N THR A 37 -2.89 -0.82 -2.13
CA THR A 37 -2.27 -2.11 -2.46
C THR A 37 -1.50 -2.14 -3.78
N GLY A 38 -1.21 -0.98 -4.38
CA GLY A 38 -0.50 -0.84 -5.66
C GLY A 38 -1.35 -0.17 -6.73
N ASP A 39 -0.72 0.18 -7.85
CA ASP A 39 -1.29 0.96 -8.95
C ASP A 39 -1.99 2.23 -8.45
N ASN A 40 -1.24 2.98 -7.63
CA ASN A 40 -1.69 4.22 -7.03
C ASN A 40 -1.87 5.32 -8.09
N ILE A 41 -1.05 5.30 -9.13
CA ILE A 41 -1.21 6.11 -10.34
C ILE A 41 -1.07 5.25 -11.59
N TYR A 42 -1.69 5.70 -12.68
CA TYR A 42 -1.48 5.12 -14.01
C TYR A 42 -0.46 5.96 -14.79
N GLY A 43 0.80 5.54 -14.77
CA GLY A 43 1.91 6.37 -15.24
C GLY A 43 1.82 6.81 -16.70
N LYS A 44 1.27 5.97 -17.60
CA LYS A 44 1.18 6.24 -19.05
C LYS A 44 0.30 7.44 -19.42
N ASP A 45 -0.78 7.67 -18.67
CA ASP A 45 -1.68 8.81 -18.91
C ASP A 45 -1.35 10.02 -18.02
N THR A 46 -0.21 9.97 -17.31
CA THR A 46 0.17 10.95 -16.31
C THR A 46 1.25 11.88 -16.82
N THR A 47 0.90 13.15 -17.04
CA THR A 47 1.85 14.21 -17.42
C THR A 47 2.61 14.80 -16.23
N ASP A 48 2.04 14.73 -15.03
CA ASP A 48 2.64 15.16 -13.77
C ASP A 48 2.39 14.08 -12.69
N PRO A 49 3.37 13.17 -12.47
CA PRO A 49 3.19 12.06 -11.54
C PRO A 49 3.14 12.50 -10.08
N VAL A 50 3.84 13.58 -9.71
CA VAL A 50 3.79 14.13 -8.35
C VAL A 50 2.41 14.67 -8.06
N LYS A 51 1.84 15.47 -8.96
CA LYS A 51 0.47 15.97 -8.81
C LYS A 51 -0.55 14.84 -8.78
N SER A 52 -0.37 13.81 -9.61
CA SER A 52 -1.29 12.66 -9.65
C SER A 52 -1.25 11.86 -8.34
N MET A 53 -0.07 11.60 -7.78
CA MET A 53 0.05 11.00 -6.45
C MET A 53 -0.59 11.89 -5.37
N ASN A 54 -0.32 13.20 -5.39
CA ASN A 54 -0.94 14.12 -4.44
C ASN A 54 -2.46 14.07 -4.48
N MET A 55 -3.05 13.97 -5.68
CA MET A 55 -4.50 13.80 -5.84
C MET A 55 -5.00 12.42 -5.39
N ALA A 56 -4.27 11.35 -5.69
CA ALA A 56 -4.65 9.98 -5.32
C ALA A 56 -4.70 9.79 -3.78
N PHE A 57 -3.73 10.35 -3.07
CA PHE A 57 -3.65 10.28 -1.60
C PHE A 57 -4.34 11.44 -0.87
N ASP A 58 -4.87 12.44 -1.59
CA ASP A 58 -5.58 13.59 -1.00
C ASP A 58 -6.66 13.17 0.00
N PRO A 59 -7.50 12.13 -0.25
CA PRO A 59 -8.54 11.75 0.71
C PRO A 59 -8.01 11.39 2.10
N VAL A 60 -6.90 10.66 2.20
CA VAL A 60 -6.32 10.27 3.49
C VAL A 60 -5.55 11.43 4.13
N VAL A 61 -4.86 12.25 3.31
CA VAL A 61 -4.12 13.43 3.79
C VAL A 61 -5.08 14.50 4.34
N ALA A 62 -6.15 14.82 3.60
CA ALA A 62 -7.14 15.82 3.99
C ALA A 62 -7.93 15.41 5.24
N LEU A 63 -8.19 14.10 5.39
CA LEU A 63 -8.86 13.54 6.57
C LEU A 63 -7.89 13.22 7.72
N LYS A 64 -6.59 13.47 7.54
CA LYS A 64 -5.53 13.26 8.55
C LYS A 64 -5.44 11.82 9.05
N LEU A 65 -5.67 10.88 8.14
CA LEU A 65 -5.65 9.45 8.45
C LEU A 65 -4.27 8.86 8.17
N PRO A 66 -3.74 8.03 9.08
CA PRO A 66 -2.59 7.21 8.78
C PRO A 66 -2.86 6.34 7.54
N PHE A 67 -1.88 6.25 6.65
CA PHE A 67 -1.98 5.37 5.49
C PHE A 67 -0.66 4.68 5.17
N ALA A 68 -0.73 3.57 4.45
CA ALA A 68 0.41 2.85 3.92
C ALA A 68 0.15 2.45 2.47
N ALA A 69 1.20 2.37 1.65
CA ALA A 69 1.10 1.95 0.26
C ALA A 69 2.20 0.95 -0.14
N VAL A 70 1.85 0.03 -1.03
CA VAL A 70 2.82 -0.68 -1.88
C VAL A 70 2.71 -0.19 -3.32
N LEU A 71 3.71 -0.51 -4.13
CA LEU A 71 3.74 -0.16 -5.54
C LEU A 71 3.17 -1.26 -6.40
N GLY A 72 2.44 -0.87 -7.44
CA GLY A 72 2.05 -1.73 -8.55
C GLY A 72 2.98 -1.59 -9.75
N ASN A 73 2.64 -2.29 -10.84
CA ASN A 73 3.45 -2.23 -12.06
C ASN A 73 3.22 -0.92 -12.83
N HIS A 74 2.07 -0.26 -12.68
CA HIS A 74 1.75 0.98 -13.40
C HIS A 74 2.33 2.25 -12.77
N ASP A 75 2.71 2.19 -11.49
CA ASP A 75 3.18 3.33 -10.71
C ASP A 75 4.47 3.98 -11.27
N GLN A 76 5.32 3.17 -11.90
CA GLN A 76 6.60 3.60 -12.47
C GLN A 76 6.57 3.85 -13.99
N GLU A 77 5.39 3.86 -14.61
CA GLU A 77 5.26 4.04 -16.07
C GLU A 77 5.24 5.52 -16.49
N SER A 78 5.54 6.43 -15.56
CA SER A 78 5.60 7.88 -15.77
C SER A 78 7.06 8.35 -15.93
N SER A 79 7.32 9.65 -15.73
CA SER A 79 8.68 10.20 -15.71
C SER A 79 9.46 9.94 -14.43
N LEU A 80 8.85 9.36 -13.39
CA LEU A 80 9.52 9.02 -12.13
C LEU A 80 9.99 7.56 -12.11
N SER A 81 11.14 7.31 -11.49
CA SER A 81 11.58 5.96 -11.18
C SER A 81 10.72 5.32 -10.09
N ARG A 82 10.71 3.99 -10.01
CA ARG A 82 10.04 3.24 -8.94
C ARG A 82 10.45 3.72 -7.55
N GLU A 83 11.75 4.00 -7.39
CA GLU A 83 12.33 4.51 -6.15
C GLU A 83 11.81 5.91 -5.82
N ASP A 84 11.74 6.80 -6.81
CA ASP A 84 11.27 8.18 -6.61
C ASP A 84 9.78 8.24 -6.30
N VAL A 85 8.98 7.34 -6.91
CA VAL A 85 7.57 7.17 -6.55
C VAL A 85 7.45 6.76 -5.08
N MET A 86 8.17 5.72 -4.65
CA MET A 86 8.13 5.29 -3.26
C MET A 86 8.63 6.39 -2.32
N ARG A 87 9.73 7.07 -2.66
CA ARG A 87 10.25 8.20 -1.87
C ARG A 87 9.21 9.29 -1.71
N HIS A 88 8.54 9.68 -2.80
CA HIS A 88 7.47 10.67 -2.71
C HIS A 88 6.39 10.24 -1.71
N ILE A 89 5.88 9.01 -1.82
CA ILE A 89 4.86 8.46 -0.90
C ILE A 89 5.33 8.48 0.55
N THR A 90 6.58 8.09 0.83
CA THR A 90 7.13 8.08 2.20
C THR A 90 7.20 9.48 2.83
N THR A 91 7.31 10.52 2.01
CA THR A 91 7.39 11.92 2.49
C THR A 91 6.03 12.59 2.68
N MET A 92 4.93 11.95 2.28
CA MET A 92 3.60 12.54 2.38
C MET A 92 3.11 12.59 3.85
N PRO A 93 2.35 13.63 4.25
CA PRO A 93 1.77 13.70 5.59
C PRO A 93 0.93 12.46 5.91
N TYR A 94 1.07 11.94 7.13
CA TYR A 94 0.36 10.75 7.62
C TYR A 94 0.73 9.42 6.93
N SER A 95 1.74 9.42 6.05
CA SER A 95 2.29 8.20 5.49
C SER A 95 3.05 7.41 6.57
N LEU A 96 2.72 6.12 6.68
CA LEU A 96 3.46 5.13 7.46
C LEU A 96 4.39 4.28 6.58
N SER A 97 4.39 4.56 5.27
CA SER A 97 5.23 3.84 4.32
C SER A 97 6.71 4.12 4.54
N ARG A 98 7.53 3.11 4.27
CA ARG A 98 8.99 3.23 4.31
C ARG A 98 9.59 2.82 2.97
N LEU A 99 10.74 3.40 2.64
CA LEU A 99 11.41 3.12 1.38
C LEU A 99 11.88 1.67 1.31
N ASN A 100 12.46 1.15 2.39
CA ASN A 100 12.93 -0.23 2.59
C ASN A 100 13.23 -0.41 4.09
N PRO A 101 13.64 -1.61 4.55
CA PRO A 101 13.99 -1.84 5.95
C PRO A 101 15.20 -1.01 6.39
N ASP A 102 15.15 -0.44 7.59
CA ASP A 102 16.22 0.40 8.14
C ASP A 102 17.42 -0.42 8.68
N ASP A 103 17.36 -1.76 8.62
CA ASP A 103 18.40 -2.65 9.16
C ASP A 103 19.61 -2.81 8.22
N GLY A 104 19.64 -2.08 7.11
CA GLY A 104 20.71 -2.10 6.11
C GLY A 104 20.71 -3.34 5.24
N SER A 105 19.65 -4.16 5.28
CA SER A 105 19.52 -5.32 4.39
C SER A 105 19.40 -4.86 2.93
N GLU A 106 20.23 -5.42 2.06
CA GLU A 106 20.02 -5.34 0.63
C GLU A 106 18.77 -6.15 0.26
N ILE A 107 17.79 -5.49 -0.35
CA ILE A 107 16.49 -6.08 -0.70
C ILE A 107 16.07 -5.61 -2.08
N ASP A 108 15.49 -6.51 -2.86
CA ASP A 108 14.96 -6.20 -4.19
C ASP A 108 13.74 -5.26 -4.08
N GLY A 109 13.70 -4.25 -4.96
CA GLY A 109 12.59 -3.31 -5.06
C GLY A 109 12.58 -2.22 -3.97
N TYR A 110 11.45 -1.52 -3.89
CA TYR A 110 11.22 -0.38 -3.00
C TYR A 110 9.81 -0.43 -2.42
N GLY A 111 9.69 -0.11 -1.14
CA GLY A 111 8.45 -0.24 -0.39
C GLY A 111 8.35 -1.58 0.34
N ASN A 112 9.48 -2.20 0.67
CA ASN A 112 9.51 -3.38 1.55
C ASN A 112 9.60 -2.96 3.01
N TYR A 113 8.52 -3.11 3.77
CA TYR A 113 8.49 -2.70 5.17
C TYR A 113 7.39 -3.43 5.96
N ASN A 114 7.43 -3.29 7.28
CA ASN A 114 6.38 -3.78 8.14
C ASN A 114 5.87 -2.69 9.10
N ILE A 115 4.59 -2.79 9.45
CA ILE A 115 3.94 -1.94 10.44
C ILE A 115 3.44 -2.84 11.57
N GLU A 116 4.02 -2.64 12.75
CA GLU A 116 3.60 -3.31 13.97
C GLU A 116 2.45 -2.57 14.63
N ILE A 117 1.35 -3.27 14.85
CA ILE A 117 0.20 -2.77 15.59
C ILE A 117 0.32 -3.30 17.02
N SER A 118 0.48 -2.38 17.96
CA SER A 118 0.56 -2.68 19.39
C SER A 118 -0.83 -2.93 19.99
N GLY A 119 -0.87 -3.68 21.08
CA GLY A 119 -2.09 -3.85 21.86
C GLY A 119 -2.62 -2.50 22.38
N PRO A 120 -3.95 -2.39 22.62
CA PRO A 120 -4.57 -1.15 23.06
C PRO A 120 -3.91 -0.59 24.32
N GLU A 121 -3.85 0.74 24.41
CA GLU A 121 -3.39 1.41 25.62
C GLU A 121 -4.21 0.98 26.84
N GLY A 122 -3.54 0.73 27.96
CA GLY A 122 -4.19 0.21 29.18
C GLY A 122 -4.51 -1.29 29.18
N SER A 123 -4.21 -2.04 28.11
CA SER A 123 -4.37 -3.50 28.08
C SER A 123 -3.09 -4.24 28.55
N PRO A 124 -3.18 -5.53 28.95
CA PRO A 124 -2.00 -6.38 29.20
C PRO A 124 -1.09 -6.61 27.98
N LEU A 125 -1.55 -6.16 26.80
CA LEU A 125 -0.85 -6.22 25.53
C LEU A 125 -0.28 -4.85 25.12
N VAL A 126 -0.38 -3.82 25.97
CA VAL A 126 0.27 -2.54 25.73
C VAL A 126 1.77 -2.76 25.51
N ASN A 127 2.33 -2.12 24.48
CA ASN A 127 3.72 -2.32 24.01
C ASN A 127 4.06 -3.74 23.54
N LYS A 128 3.07 -4.61 23.34
CA LYS A 128 3.24 -5.89 22.66
C LYS A 128 2.63 -5.80 21.28
N SER A 129 3.40 -6.21 20.28
CA SER A 129 2.94 -6.35 18.90
C SER A 129 1.85 -7.43 18.85
N VAL A 130 0.62 -7.06 18.47
CA VAL A 130 -0.51 -7.99 18.37
C VAL A 130 -0.80 -8.40 16.93
N LEU A 131 -0.44 -7.54 15.98
CA LEU A 131 -0.59 -7.75 14.55
C LEU A 131 0.58 -7.08 13.83
N ASN A 132 1.15 -7.76 12.83
CA ASN A 132 2.12 -7.14 11.93
C ASN A 132 1.59 -7.17 10.50
N LEU A 133 1.68 -6.02 9.84
CA LEU A 133 1.33 -5.84 8.44
C LEU A 133 2.63 -5.80 7.64
N TYR A 134 2.79 -6.71 6.67
CA TYR A 134 3.94 -6.72 5.78
C TYR A 134 3.57 -6.18 4.41
N PHE A 135 4.39 -5.26 3.92
CA PHE A 135 4.28 -4.59 2.63
C PHE A 135 5.48 -5.01 1.81
N LEU A 136 5.24 -5.65 0.66
CA LEU A 136 6.31 -6.15 -0.20
C LEU A 136 6.15 -5.62 -1.61
N ASP A 137 7.28 -5.21 -2.19
CA ASP A 137 7.36 -4.80 -3.58
C ASP A 137 7.47 -6.03 -4.51
N SER A 138 6.36 -6.49 -5.07
CA SER A 138 6.37 -7.61 -6.01
C SER A 138 7.07 -7.32 -7.35
N GLY A 139 7.55 -6.10 -7.57
CA GLY A 139 8.12 -5.63 -8.82
C GLY A 139 7.07 -5.28 -9.87
N ASP A 140 7.54 -5.06 -11.09
CA ASP A 140 6.77 -4.64 -12.26
C ASP A 140 6.57 -5.80 -13.26
N TYR A 141 7.46 -5.92 -14.24
CA TYR A 141 7.44 -6.90 -15.31
C TYR A 141 8.69 -7.78 -15.20
N SER A 142 8.58 -9.01 -15.68
CA SER A 142 9.70 -9.93 -15.68
C SER A 142 10.85 -9.39 -16.53
N THR A 143 12.05 -9.37 -15.96
CA THR A 143 13.30 -9.09 -16.68
C THR A 143 13.96 -10.35 -17.22
N VAL A 144 13.40 -11.53 -16.94
CA VAL A 144 13.90 -12.83 -17.39
C VAL A 144 13.32 -13.12 -18.78
N GLN A 145 14.17 -13.18 -19.80
CA GLN A 145 13.76 -13.30 -21.20
C GLN A 145 12.85 -14.51 -21.51
N SER A 146 12.97 -15.61 -20.74
CA SER A 146 12.15 -16.81 -20.90
C SER A 146 10.81 -16.75 -20.16
N ILE A 147 10.59 -15.74 -19.31
CA ILE A 147 9.38 -15.59 -18.51
C ILE A 147 8.72 -14.28 -18.92
N ASN A 148 7.63 -14.36 -19.69
CA ASN A 148 6.84 -13.19 -20.03
C ASN A 148 5.87 -12.82 -18.90
N GLY A 149 5.48 -11.55 -18.82
CA GLY A 149 4.46 -11.08 -17.89
C GLY A 149 5.07 -10.35 -16.69
N TYR A 150 4.46 -10.54 -15.51
CA TYR A 150 4.80 -9.79 -14.31
C TYR A 150 6.05 -10.29 -13.60
N SER A 151 6.66 -9.42 -12.80
CA SER A 151 7.70 -9.82 -11.84
C SER A 151 7.10 -10.61 -10.67
N TRP A 152 7.92 -10.91 -9.66
CA TRP A 152 7.52 -11.71 -8.50
C TRP A 152 8.40 -11.38 -7.29
N ILE A 153 7.93 -11.77 -6.11
CA ILE A 153 8.67 -11.67 -4.86
C ILE A 153 10.00 -12.44 -4.95
N LYS A 154 11.10 -11.72 -4.81
CA LYS A 154 12.47 -12.24 -4.92
C LYS A 154 12.93 -12.91 -3.63
N LEU A 155 14.01 -13.67 -3.74
CA LEU A 155 14.58 -14.40 -2.60
C LEU A 155 15.00 -13.46 -1.46
N SER A 156 15.57 -12.30 -1.78
CA SER A 156 15.98 -11.30 -0.77
C SER A 156 14.80 -10.87 0.11
N GLN A 157 13.64 -10.67 -0.49
CA GLN A 157 12.40 -10.27 0.19
C GLN A 157 11.81 -11.42 1.01
N GLN A 158 11.88 -12.66 0.52
CA GLN A 158 11.48 -13.85 1.28
C GLN A 158 12.36 -14.04 2.52
N VAL A 159 13.69 -13.89 2.36
CA VAL A 159 14.66 -14.00 3.46
C VAL A 159 14.44 -12.91 4.50
N TRP A 160 14.27 -11.66 4.05
CA TRP A 160 13.93 -10.55 4.92
C TRP A 160 12.64 -10.83 5.70
N PHE A 161 11.57 -11.21 5.00
CA PHE A 161 10.28 -11.54 5.61
C PHE A 161 10.41 -12.65 6.67
N GLN A 162 11.11 -13.74 6.35
CA GLN A 162 11.31 -14.86 7.29
C GLN A 162 12.11 -14.42 8.52
N LYS A 163 13.18 -13.64 8.33
CA LYS A 163 14.01 -13.12 9.42
C LYS A 163 13.19 -12.19 10.32
N THR A 164 12.50 -11.22 9.74
CA THR A 164 11.68 -10.23 10.47
C THR A 164 10.52 -10.91 11.19
N SER A 165 9.79 -11.81 10.53
CA SER A 165 8.68 -12.53 11.16
C SER A 165 9.13 -13.45 12.29
N SER A 166 10.30 -14.09 12.19
CA SER A 166 10.83 -14.94 13.27
C SER A 166 11.27 -14.15 14.51
N GLN A 167 11.65 -12.88 14.35
CA GLN A 167 12.03 -12.01 15.46
C GLN A 167 10.82 -11.45 16.22
N LEU A 168 9.66 -11.39 15.58
CA LEU A 168 8.45 -10.83 16.15
C LEU A 168 7.59 -11.95 16.78
N GLN A 169 7.34 -11.88 18.09
CA GLN A 169 6.44 -12.80 18.81
C GLN A 169 4.97 -12.49 18.50
N LEU A 170 4.50 -12.89 17.31
CA LEU A 170 3.20 -12.47 16.78
C LEU A 170 2.11 -13.54 16.89
N HIS A 171 0.86 -13.06 17.00
CA HIS A 171 -0.33 -13.89 16.98
C HIS A 171 -1.05 -13.85 15.61
N ILE A 172 -0.92 -12.75 14.85
CA ILE A 172 -1.59 -12.56 13.55
C ILE A 172 -0.64 -11.84 12.58
N ILE A 173 -0.61 -12.30 11.32
CA ILE A 173 0.19 -11.73 10.23
C ILE A 173 -0.71 -11.44 9.02
N LEU A 174 -0.63 -10.23 8.46
CA LEU A 174 -1.26 -9.86 7.19
C LEU A 174 -0.20 -9.38 6.19
N HIS A 175 -0.41 -9.67 4.90
CA HIS A 175 0.53 -9.34 3.83
C HIS A 175 -0.18 -8.56 2.72
N PHE A 176 0.52 -7.55 2.20
CA PHE A 176 0.07 -6.71 1.08
C PHE A 176 1.14 -6.67 0.00
N PHE A 177 0.75 -7.01 -1.21
CA PHE A 177 1.56 -6.94 -2.43
C PHE A 177 0.61 -6.82 -3.64
N PHE A 178 1.09 -6.23 -4.73
CA PHE A 178 0.23 -5.92 -5.88
C PHE A 178 0.17 -7.07 -6.89
N VAL A 179 1.32 -7.50 -7.42
CA VAL A 179 1.36 -8.58 -8.40
C VAL A 179 1.07 -9.90 -7.66
N PRO A 180 0.00 -10.62 -8.03
CA PRO A 180 -0.35 -11.87 -7.35
C PRO A 180 0.77 -12.90 -7.51
N MET A 181 1.08 -13.63 -6.44
CA MET A 181 2.04 -14.72 -6.51
C MET A 181 1.58 -15.76 -7.52
N LEU A 182 2.43 -16.06 -8.51
CA LEU A 182 2.36 -17.31 -9.22
C LEU A 182 2.85 -18.39 -8.25
N LEU A 183 1.90 -19.03 -7.55
CA LEU A 183 2.12 -20.26 -6.79
C LEU A 183 2.14 -21.47 -7.73
#